data_AF-A0A7C5X9J1-F1
#
_entry.id   AF-A0A7C5X9J1-F1
#
_cell.length_a   1.000
_cell.length_b   1.000
_cell.length_c   1.000
_cell.angle_alpha   90.00
_cell.angle_beta   90.00
_cell.angle_gamma   90.00
#
_symmetry.space_group_name_H-M   'P 1'
#
loop_
_entity.id
_entity.type
_entity.pdbx_description
1 polymer ?
#
loop_
_entity_poly.entity_id
_entity_poly.type
_entity_poly.pdbx_seq_one_letter_code
_entity_poly.pdbx_strand_id
1 'polypeptide(L)'
;MQKVIRSKTYIFEGELSEEICGLLEKWGRLVKRGEITTYSIESGEMRMRKVAEGPTYTVRRIYVEPGCGCLLEIDEGRDFEKNKVSYSIYRKKLCPQHQA
;
A
#
# COMPACT_ATOMS: atom_id res chain seq x y z
N MET A 1 -19.44 -7.25 9.18
CA MET A 1 -18.36 -7.98 8.47
C MET A 1 -17.60 -6.98 7.61
N GLN A 2 -16.32 -6.69 7.92
CA GLN A 2 -15.50 -5.83 7.05
C GLN A 2 -15.04 -6.61 5.82
N LYS A 3 -15.24 -6.04 4.62
CA LYS A 3 -14.83 -6.65 3.35
C LYS A 3 -13.31 -6.53 3.21
N VAL A 4 -12.60 -7.63 3.38
CA VAL A 4 -11.17 -7.73 3.02
C VAL A 4 -11.10 -7.99 1.53
N ILE A 5 -10.54 -7.06 0.77
CA ILE A 5 -10.30 -7.25 -0.66
C ILE A 5 -8.91 -7.87 -0.81
N ARG A 6 -8.84 -9.06 -1.40
CA ARG A 6 -7.59 -9.71 -1.78
C ARG A 6 -7.31 -9.43 -3.26
N SER A 7 -6.12 -8.94 -3.57
CA SER A 7 -5.69 -8.67 -4.94
C SER A 7 -4.18 -8.91 -5.08
N LYS A 8 -3.74 -9.18 -6.31
CA LYS A 8 -2.31 -9.14 -6.66
C LYS A 8 -1.88 -7.78 -7.22
N THR A 9 -2.85 -6.91 -7.51
CA THR A 9 -2.62 -5.60 -8.10
C THR A 9 -3.32 -4.54 -7.27
N TYR A 10 -2.65 -3.41 -7.08
CA TYR A 10 -3.19 -2.24 -6.42
C TYR A 10 -2.88 -0.99 -7.25
N ILE A 11 -3.83 -0.05 -7.22
CA ILE A 11 -3.70 1.24 -7.89
C ILE A 11 -3.66 2.30 -6.80
N PHE A 12 -2.53 2.99 -6.70
CA PHE A 12 -2.35 4.15 -5.86
C PHE A 12 -2.76 5.40 -6.64
N GLU A 13 -3.68 6.16 -6.09
CA GLU A 13 -4.26 7.39 -6.68
C GLU A 13 -3.53 8.64 -6.18
N GLY A 14 -2.23 8.53 -5.94
CA GLY A 14 -1.41 9.61 -5.41
C GLY A 14 0.06 9.25 -5.34
N GLU A 15 0.85 10.21 -4.86
CA GLU A 15 2.30 10.04 -4.75
C GLU A 15 2.69 9.12 -3.59
N LEU A 16 3.56 8.17 -3.89
CA LEU A 16 4.21 7.30 -2.91
C LEU A 16 5.56 7.88 -2.54
N SER A 17 5.94 7.76 -1.27
CA SER A 17 7.31 8.08 -0.85
C SER A 17 8.29 7.13 -1.53
N GLU A 18 9.53 7.61 -1.73
CA GLU A 18 10.62 6.79 -2.29
C GLU A 18 10.85 5.51 -1.48
N GLU A 19 10.63 5.56 -0.16
CA GLU A 19 10.71 4.39 0.71
C GLU A 19 9.65 3.34 0.37
N ILE A 20 8.40 3.76 0.14
CA ILE A 20 7.34 2.82 -0.26
C ILE A 20 7.65 2.25 -1.64
N CYS A 21 8.04 3.08 -2.61
CA CYS A 21 8.42 2.63 -3.95
C CYS A 21 9.54 1.58 -3.89
N GLY A 22 10.64 1.89 -3.20
CA GLY A 22 11.79 0.99 -3.11
C GLY A 22 11.49 -0.33 -2.38
N LEU A 23 10.51 -0.36 -1.47
CA LEU A 23 10.04 -1.62 -0.89
C LEU A 23 9.17 -2.42 -1.86
N LEU A 24 8.22 -1.76 -2.53
CA LEU A 24 7.33 -2.42 -3.49
C LEU A 24 8.11 -2.98 -4.68
N GLU A 25 9.09 -2.26 -5.21
CA GLU A 25 9.95 -2.69 -6.31
C GLU A 25 10.79 -3.94 -5.99
N LYS A 26 11.04 -4.24 -4.71
CA LYS A 26 11.72 -5.49 -4.29
C LYS A 26 10.85 -6.73 -4.44
N TRP A 27 9.53 -6.57 -4.48
CA TRP A 27 8.57 -7.68 -4.38
C TRP A 27 7.62 -7.80 -5.58
N GLY A 28 7.70 -6.85 -6.49
CA GLY A 28 6.89 -6.83 -7.67
C GLY A 28 7.20 -5.65 -8.57
N ARG A 29 6.25 -5.36 -9.46
CA ARG A 29 6.41 -4.35 -10.49
C ARG A 29 5.60 -3.11 -10.16
N LEU A 30 6.27 -1.97 -10.11
CA LEU A 30 5.67 -0.66 -9.95
C LEU A 30 5.72 0.09 -11.29
N VAL A 31 4.59 0.67 -11.70
CA VAL A 31 4.45 1.43 -12.95
C VAL A 31 3.76 2.75 -12.64
N LYS A 32 4.50 3.85 -12.72
CA LYS A 32 3.97 5.21 -12.55
C LYS A 32 3.49 5.76 -13.90
N ARG A 33 2.26 6.30 -13.93
CA ARG A 33 1.66 6.98 -15.09
C ARG A 33 0.95 8.24 -14.59
N GLY A 34 1.66 9.37 -14.64
CA GLY A 34 1.18 10.63 -14.05
C GLY A 34 1.00 10.50 -12.54
N GLU A 35 -0.19 10.86 -12.05
CA GLU A 35 -0.57 10.80 -10.62
C GLU A 35 -0.98 9.40 -10.15
N ILE A 36 -1.05 8.43 -11.06
CA ILE A 36 -1.45 7.06 -10.75
C ILE A 36 -0.23 6.15 -10.74
N THR A 37 -0.09 5.35 -9.69
CA THR A 37 0.93 4.30 -9.61
C THR A 37 0.26 2.94 -9.53
N THR A 38 0.51 2.08 -10.51
CA THR A 38 0.02 0.70 -10.49
C THR A 38 1.12 -0.21 -9.96
N TYR A 39 0.80 -1.01 -8.95
CA TYR A 39 1.70 -2.02 -8.41
C TYR A 39 1.11 -3.41 -8.59
N SER A 40 1.92 -4.37 -9.02
CA SER A 40 1.56 -5.79 -9.06
C SER A 40 2.60 -6.62 -8.36
N ILE A 41 2.18 -7.44 -7.39
CA ILE A 41 3.04 -8.36 -6.66
C ILE A 41 3.25 -9.64 -7.47
N GLU A 42 4.50 -10.10 -7.59
CA GLU A 42 4.81 -11.32 -8.33
C GLU A 42 4.38 -12.57 -7.55
N SER A 43 4.73 -12.61 -6.26
CA SER A 43 4.42 -13.69 -5.34
C SER A 43 3.97 -13.14 -4.00
N GLY A 44 2.82 -13.63 -3.51
CA GLY A 44 2.19 -13.15 -2.27
C GLY A 44 0.76 -12.68 -2.46
N GLU A 45 0.24 -11.95 -1.46
CA GLU A 45 -1.08 -11.33 -1.49
C GLU A 45 -1.04 -9.86 -1.06
N MET A 46 -1.94 -9.06 -1.62
CA MET A 46 -2.27 -7.75 -1.07
C MET A 46 -3.67 -7.78 -0.49
N ARG A 47 -3.84 -7.13 0.66
CA ARG A 47 -5.12 -7.02 1.35
C ARG A 47 -5.37 -5.57 1.71
N MET A 48 -6.63 -5.17 1.78
CA MET A 48 -6.96 -3.84 2.29
C MET A 48 -8.16 -3.88 3.22
N ARG A 49 -8.11 -3.03 4.25
CA ARG A 49 -9.23 -2.83 5.19
C ARG A 49 -9.35 -1.37 5.58
N LYS A 50 -10.56 -0.93 5.88
CA LYS A 50 -10.81 0.39 6.47
C LYS A 50 -10.41 0.36 7.95
N VAL A 51 -9.59 1.30 8.39
CA VAL A 51 -9.09 1.40 9.77
C VAL A 51 -9.59 2.63 10.51
N ALA A 52 -9.95 3.70 9.79
CA ALA A 52 -10.61 4.86 10.36
C ALA A 52 -11.55 5.53 9.34
N GLU A 53 -12.52 6.27 9.85
CA GLU A 53 -13.36 7.19 9.09
C GLU A 53 -13.82 8.32 10.00
N GLY A 54 -13.81 9.51 9.44
CA GLY A 54 -14.45 10.68 10.00
C GLY A 54 -15.34 11.35 8.95
N PRO A 55 -15.96 12.48 9.30
CA PRO A 55 -16.84 13.21 8.39
C PRO A 55 -16.14 13.66 7.11
N THR A 56 -14.85 13.99 7.20
CA THR A 56 -14.07 14.59 6.11
C THR A 56 -12.88 13.73 5.69
N TYR A 57 -12.73 12.52 6.25
CA TYR A 57 -11.62 11.64 5.89
C TYR A 57 -11.94 10.16 6.00
N THR A 58 -11.20 9.35 5.25
CA THR A 58 -11.13 7.90 5.46
C THR A 58 -9.70 7.43 5.49
N VAL A 59 -9.42 6.39 6.29
CA VAL A 59 -8.13 5.72 6.31
C VAL A 59 -8.33 4.25 6.01
N ARG A 60 -7.62 3.75 5.00
CA ARG A 60 -7.55 2.34 4.64
C ARG A 60 -6.14 1.85 4.84
N ARG A 61 -5.98 0.71 5.48
CA ARG A 61 -4.71 0.02 5.55
C ARG A 61 -4.59 -0.99 4.43
N ILE A 62 -3.52 -0.87 3.67
CA ILE A 62 -3.08 -1.80 2.63
C ILE A 62 -1.98 -2.67 3.23
N TYR A 63 -2.16 -3.97 3.15
CA TYR A 63 -1.21 -4.99 3.55
C TYR A 63 -0.59 -5.55 2.28
N VAL A 64 0.73 -5.57 2.23
CA VAL A 64 1.51 -6.17 1.15
C VAL A 64 2.34 -7.29 1.76
N GLU A 65 2.00 -8.52 1.42
CA GLU A 65 2.60 -9.73 1.98
C GLU A 65 3.21 -10.55 0.84
N PRO A 66 4.47 -10.26 0.47
CA PRO A 66 5.19 -11.07 -0.50
C PRO A 66 5.46 -12.48 0.01
N GLY A 67 5.65 -13.41 -0.94
CA GLY A 67 5.90 -14.83 -0.66
C GLY A 67 7.16 -15.12 0.17
N CYS A 68 8.08 -14.16 0.29
CA CYS A 68 9.28 -14.26 1.12
C CYS A 68 9.03 -14.04 2.62
N GLY A 69 7.79 -13.72 3.02
CA GLY A 69 7.40 -13.52 4.42
C GLY A 69 7.65 -12.11 4.97
N CYS A 70 8.02 -11.15 4.11
CA CYS A 70 7.95 -9.74 4.47
C CYS A 70 6.49 -9.30 4.65
N LEU A 71 6.30 -8.20 5.35
CA LEU A 71 5.02 -7.51 5.49
C LEU A 71 5.28 -6.00 5.40
N LEU A 72 4.51 -5.33 4.55
CA LEU A 72 4.44 -3.87 4.50
C LEU A 72 2.98 -3.45 4.69
N GLU A 73 2.75 -2.62 5.70
CA GLU A 73 1.46 -2.01 6.02
C GLU A 73 1.53 -0.52 5.65
N ILE A 74 0.69 -0.09 4.72
CA ILE A 74 0.59 1.29 4.24
C ILE A 74 -0.79 1.83 4.61
N ASP A 75 -0.85 2.99 5.25
CA ASP A 75 -2.11 3.71 5.45
C ASP A 75 -2.35 4.66 4.28
N GLU A 76 -3.43 4.41 3.53
CA GLU A 76 -4.03 5.33 2.57
C GLU A 76 -5.01 6.24 3.33
N GLY A 77 -4.63 7.51 3.51
CA GLY A 77 -5.50 8.56 3.98
C GLY A 77 -6.13 9.29 2.80
N ARG A 78 -7.46 9.45 2.81
CA ARG A 78 -8.19 10.34 1.90
C ARG A 78 -8.81 11.47 2.69
N ASP A 79 -8.47 12.70 2.35
CA ASP A 79 -9.04 13.93 2.88
C ASP A 79 -9.99 14.50 1.82
N PHE A 80 -11.30 14.52 2.14
CA PHE A 80 -12.35 14.93 1.22
C PHE A 80 -12.46 16.46 1.09
N GLU A 81 -11.99 17.22 2.09
CA GLU A 81 -11.99 18.69 2.03
C GLU A 81 -10.88 19.20 1.11
N LYS A 82 -9.72 18.56 1.16
CA LYS A 82 -8.56 18.91 0.33
C LYS A 82 -8.51 18.15 -0.98
N ASN A 83 -9.45 17.21 -1.19
CA ASN A 83 -9.45 16.26 -2.30
C ASN A 83 -8.08 15.60 -2.52
N LYS A 84 -7.45 15.17 -1.42
CA LYS A 84 -6.07 14.68 -1.41
C LYS A 84 -6.01 13.24 -0.90
N VAL A 85 -5.22 12.42 -1.60
CA VAL A 85 -4.83 11.08 -1.14
C VAL A 85 -3.38 11.11 -0.67
N SER A 86 -3.10 10.44 0.43
CA SER A 86 -1.76 10.35 1.02
C SER A 86 -1.46 8.93 1.46
N TYR A 87 -0.21 8.52 1.33
CA TYR A 87 0.25 7.19 1.71
C TYR A 87 1.38 7.31 2.73
N SER A 88 1.28 6.55 3.82
CA SER A 88 2.32 6.49 4.85
C SER A 88 2.58 5.05 5.28
N ILE A 89 3.82 4.75 5.66
CA ILE A 89 4.15 3.43 6.21
C ILE A 89 3.62 3.38 7.64
N TYR A 90 2.66 2.50 7.89
CA TYR A 90 2.21 2.19 9.23
C TYR A 90 3.19 1.25 9.93
N ARG A 91 3.60 0.19 9.21
CA ARG A 91 4.52 -0.82 9.73
C ARG A 91 5.23 -1.52 8.59
N LYS A 92 6.47 -1.92 8.81
CA LYS A 92 7.17 -2.89 7.96
C LYS A 92 7.83 -3.98 8.80
N LYS A 93 7.81 -5.21 8.30
CA LYS A 93 8.56 -6.35 8.82
C LYS A 93 9.26 -6.99 7.64
N LEU A 94 10.58 -6.89 7.62
CA LEU A 94 11.40 -7.42 6.54
C LEU A 94 11.99 -8.77 6.96
N CYS A 95 12.03 -9.73 6.04
CA CYS A 95 12.78 -10.96 6.23
C CYS A 95 14.30 -10.68 6.18
N PRO A 96 15.15 -11.58 6.68
CA PRO A 96 16.60 -11.35 6.74
C PRO A 96 17.22 -10.93 5.41
N GLN A 97 16.73 -11.46 4.28
CA GLN A 97 17.20 -11.12 2.94
C GLN A 97 16.95 -9.64 2.56
N HIS A 98 15.91 -9.01 3.10
CA HIS A 98 15.52 -7.64 2.78
C HIS A 98 15.83 -6.64 3.89
N GLN A 99 16.38 -7.09 5.02
CA GLN A 99 16.88 -6.24 6.11
C GLN A 99 18.27 -5.67 5.81
N ALA A 100 19.03 -6.33 4.93
CA ALA A 100 20.37 -5.95 4.50
C ALA A 100 20.38 -4.83 3.46
#